data_AF-A0A814IBN0-F1
#
_entry.id   AF-A0A814IBN0-F1
#
_cell.length_a   1.000
_cell.length_b   1.000
_cell.length_c   1.000
_cell.angle_alpha   90.00
_cell.angle_beta   90.00
_cell.angle_gamma   90.00
#
_symmetry.space_group_name_H-M   'P 1'
#
loop_
_entity.id
_entity.type
_entity.pdbx_description
1 polymer ?
#
loop_
_entity_poly.entity_id
_entity_poly.type
_entity_poly.pdbx_seq_one_letter_code
_entity_poly.pdbx_strand_id
1 'polypeptide(L)'
;MSDYQLNNEDHEALEKFTKFFLVKAAQIIVQSRLGEKKITKSKAVCSGNEWFHLSIKDIPEVTVNAKKCLADAQHLLINPPQRPIGVIIFPIVFFE
;
A
#
# COMPACT_ATOMS: atom_id res chain seq x y z
N MET A 1 -17.12 16.23 -22.70
CA MET A 1 -16.23 15.45 -21.82
C MET A 1 -16.95 14.15 -21.58
N SER A 2 -16.50 13.06 -22.20
CA SER A 2 -17.16 11.77 -22.14
C SER A 2 -17.01 11.16 -20.75
N ASP A 3 -18.13 10.84 -20.12
CA ASP A 3 -18.20 10.09 -18.86
C ASP A 3 -17.45 8.77 -19.03
N TYR A 4 -16.28 8.65 -18.38
CA TYR A 4 -15.55 7.40 -18.27
C TYR A 4 -16.27 6.50 -17.27
N GLN A 5 -17.40 5.94 -17.69
CA GLN A 5 -18.11 4.95 -16.90
C GLN A 5 -17.33 3.64 -17.00
N LEU A 6 -16.44 3.41 -16.03
CA LEU A 6 -15.72 2.14 -15.89
C LEU A 6 -16.76 1.01 -15.79
N ASN A 7 -16.51 -0.10 -16.48
CA ASN A 7 -17.30 -1.30 -16.26
C ASN A 7 -17.03 -1.86 -14.84
N ASN A 8 -17.86 -2.79 -14.38
CA ASN A 8 -17.72 -3.35 -13.03
C ASN A 8 -16.38 -4.06 -12.82
N GLU A 9 -15.84 -4.73 -13.85
CA GLU A 9 -14.57 -5.47 -13.77
C GLU A 9 -13.38 -4.53 -13.59
N ASP A 10 -13.32 -3.46 -14.39
CA ASP A 10 -12.30 -2.42 -14.31
C ASP A 10 -12.39 -1.68 -12.97
N HIS A 11 -13.60 -1.45 -12.47
CA HIS A 11 -13.81 -0.86 -11.16
C HIS A 11 -13.26 -1.75 -10.02
N GLU A 12 -13.58 -3.05 -10.03
CA GLU A 12 -13.05 -4.01 -9.05
C GLU A 12 -11.52 -4.14 -9.16
N ALA A 13 -10.98 -4.17 -10.37
CA ALA A 13 -9.55 -4.22 -10.61
C ALA A 13 -8.85 -2.96 -10.07
N LEU A 14 -9.40 -1.77 -10.36
CA LEU A 14 -8.87 -0.51 -9.87
C LEU A 14 -8.92 -0.44 -8.34
N GLU A 15 -10.00 -0.93 -7.72
CA GLU A 15 -10.12 -0.97 -6.27
C GLU A 15 -9.06 -1.90 -5.67
N LYS A 16 -8.84 -3.07 -6.28
CA LYS A 16 -7.78 -4.01 -5.89
C LYS A 16 -6.40 -3.36 -6.01
N PHE A 17 -6.09 -2.72 -7.14
CA PHE A 17 -4.83 -2.02 -7.33
C PHE A 17 -4.61 -0.92 -6.28
N THR A 18 -5.65 -0.14 -5.99
CA THR A 18 -5.58 0.92 -4.97
C THR A 18 -5.31 0.35 -3.58
N LYS A 19 -5.99 -0.73 -3.18
CA LYS A 19 -5.75 -1.42 -1.90
C LYS A 19 -4.31 -1.90 -1.77
N PHE A 20 -3.79 -2.57 -2.80
CA PHE A 20 -2.40 -3.07 -2.78
C PHE A 20 -1.37 -1.94 -2.87
N PHE A 21 -1.67 -0.85 -3.57
CA PHE A 21 -0.83 0.33 -3.60
C PHE A 21 -0.65 0.93 -2.21
N LEU A 22 -1.75 1.11 -1.47
CA LEU A 22 -1.72 1.67 -0.12
C LEU A 22 -0.96 0.79 0.86
N VAL A 23 -1.14 -0.54 0.78
CA VAL A 23 -0.33 -1.48 1.57
C VAL A 23 1.15 -1.38 1.23
N LYS A 24 1.51 -1.35 -0.06
CA LYS A 24 2.92 -1.22 -0.48
C LYS A 24 3.53 0.13 -0.11
N ALA A 25 2.77 1.22 -0.17
CA ALA A 25 3.21 2.53 0.31
C ALA A 25 3.55 2.49 1.80
N ALA A 26 2.67 1.92 2.63
CA ALA A 26 2.94 1.74 4.05
C ALA A 26 4.20 0.89 4.31
N GLN A 27 4.39 -0.20 3.55
CA GLN A 27 5.59 -1.03 3.62
C GLN A 27 6.86 -0.22 3.36
N ILE A 28 6.90 0.58 2.28
CA ILE A 28 8.07 1.39 1.91
C ILE A 28 8.33 2.45 2.98
N ILE A 29 7.29 3.15 3.46
CA ILE A 29 7.44 4.23 4.44
C ILE A 29 8.00 3.68 5.75
N VAL A 30 7.43 2.59 6.28
CA VAL A 30 7.90 1.97 7.53
C VAL A 30 9.31 1.44 7.36
N GLN A 31 9.59 0.70 6.28
CA GLN A 31 10.93 0.14 6.03
C GLN A 31 12.01 1.21 5.90
N SER A 32 11.67 2.38 5.34
CA SER A 32 12.59 3.52 5.22
C SER A 32 12.95 4.16 6.56
N ARG A 33 12.22 3.83 7.64
CA ARG A 33 12.45 4.37 8.99
C ARG A 33 13.01 3.35 9.98
N LEU A 34 13.33 2.14 9.54
CA LEU A 34 13.94 1.10 10.38
C LEU A 34 15.44 1.32 10.66
N GLY A 35 16.04 2.41 10.17
CA GLY A 35 17.47 2.71 10.39
C GLY A 35 18.44 1.85 9.56
N GLU A 36 17.93 0.98 8.68
CA GLU A 36 18.73 0.09 7.85
C GLU A 36 18.57 0.40 6.36
N LYS A 37 19.68 0.36 5.61
CA LYS A 37 19.62 0.44 4.15
C LYS A 37 18.97 -0.82 3.59
N LYS A 38 17.82 -0.66 2.92
CA LYS A 38 17.16 -1.76 2.21
C LYS A 38 17.69 -1.86 0.78
N ILE A 39 18.17 -3.04 0.41
CA ILE A 39 18.64 -3.36 -0.95
C ILE A 39 17.80 -4.51 -1.49
N THR A 40 17.21 -4.31 -2.66
CA THR A 40 16.41 -5.32 -3.36
C THR A 40 17.06 -5.62 -4.70
N LYS A 41 17.00 -6.88 -5.13
CA LYS A 41 17.52 -7.30 -6.44
C LYS A 41 16.38 -7.34 -7.44
N SER A 42 16.64 -6.90 -8.66
CA SER A 42 15.71 -7.11 -9.77
C SER A 42 15.53 -8.59 -10.04
N LYS A 43 14.31 -8.97 -10.42
CA LYS A 43 13.97 -10.34 -10.81
C LYS A 43 13.48 -10.31 -12.25
N ALA A 44 14.00 -11.21 -13.08
CA ALA A 44 13.57 -11.33 -14.47
C ALA A 44 12.18 -11.97 -14.61
N VAL A 45 11.75 -12.74 -13.60
CA VAL A 45 10.45 -13.41 -13.56
C VAL A 45 9.71 -12.95 -12.31
N CYS A 46 8.49 -12.46 -12.52
CA CYS A 46 7.58 -12.07 -11.45
C CYS A 46 6.88 -13.33 -10.91
N SER A 47 6.92 -13.57 -9.60
CA SER A 47 6.31 -14.77 -8.99
C SER A 47 4.82 -14.60 -8.69
N GLY A 48 4.17 -13.56 -9.23
CA GLY A 48 2.74 -13.26 -9.09
C GLY A 48 2.36 -12.54 -7.79
N ASN A 49 3.27 -12.46 -6.81
CA ASN A 49 3.06 -11.75 -5.54
C ASN A 49 3.70 -10.36 -5.49
N GLU A 50 4.43 -9.97 -6.54
CA GLU A 50 5.08 -8.65 -6.63
C GLU A 50 4.16 -7.63 -7.32
N TRP A 51 3.43 -6.89 -6.49
CA TRP A 51 2.63 -5.77 -6.97
C TRP A 51 3.51 -4.65 -7.55
N PHE A 52 3.06 -4.07 -8.66
CA PHE A 52 3.71 -2.96 -9.35
C PHE A 52 5.13 -3.25 -9.86
N HIS A 53 5.46 -4.54 -10.05
CA HIS A 53 6.80 -4.99 -10.48
C HIS A 53 7.94 -4.54 -9.54
N LEU A 54 7.62 -4.31 -8.25
CA LEU A 54 8.60 -3.93 -7.24
C LEU A 54 8.92 -5.11 -6.31
N SER A 55 10.21 -5.43 -6.17
CA SER A 55 10.69 -6.48 -5.26
C SER A 55 10.72 -6.00 -3.80
N ILE A 56 9.58 -5.64 -3.23
CA ILE A 56 9.43 -5.21 -1.84
C ILE A 56 8.98 -6.41 -1.00
N LYS A 57 9.79 -6.77 0.00
CA LYS A 57 9.43 -7.78 0.99
C LYS A 57 8.45 -7.17 1.99
N ASP A 58 7.34 -7.84 2.24
CA ASP A 58 6.33 -7.35 3.17
C ASP A 58 6.69 -7.72 4.61
N ILE A 59 6.59 -6.74 5.51
CA ILE A 59 6.60 -6.96 6.96
C ILE A 59 5.17 -7.35 7.37
N PRO A 60 4.96 -8.54 7.98
CA PRO A 60 3.62 -9.03 8.33
C PRO A 60 2.82 -8.04 9.18
N GLU A 61 3.43 -7.43 10.20
CA GLU A 61 2.79 -6.47 11.10
C GLU A 61 2.28 -5.23 10.38
N VAL A 62 3.08 -4.68 9.47
CA VAL A 62 2.70 -3.51 8.64
C VAL A 62 1.54 -3.88 7.73
N THR A 63 1.54 -5.09 7.15
CA THR A 63 0.43 -5.59 6.32
C THR A 63 -0.86 -5.72 7.13
N VAL A 64 -0.79 -6.27 8.34
CA VAL A 64 -1.97 -6.41 9.23
C VAL A 64 -2.54 -5.04 9.58
N ASN A 65 -1.69 -4.10 10.00
CA ASN A 65 -2.12 -2.75 10.37
C ASN A 65 -2.69 -1.97 9.19
N ALA A 66 -2.04 -2.03 8.03
CA ALA A 66 -2.53 -1.40 6.80
C ALA A 66 -3.88 -1.99 6.38
N LYS A 67 -4.01 -3.32 6.36
CA LYS A 67 -5.29 -3.99 6.04
C LYS A 67 -6.39 -3.65 7.03
N LYS A 68 -6.08 -3.54 8.32
CA LYS A 68 -7.05 -3.12 9.34
C LYS A 68 -7.56 -1.70 9.06
N CYS A 69 -6.67 -0.77 8.73
CA CYS A 69 -7.05 0.60 8.37
C CYS A 69 -7.87 0.67 7.06
N LEU A 70 -7.63 -0.26 6.13
CA LEU A 70 -8.35 -0.36 4.86
C LEU A 70 -9.68 -1.11 4.95
N ALA A 71 -9.87 -2.01 5.92
CA ALA A 71 -11.09 -2.80 6.10
C ALA A 71 -12.32 -1.91 6.37
N ASP A 72 -12.11 -0.76 7.01
CA ASP A 72 -13.13 0.24 7.27
C ASP A 72 -13.50 1.06 6.01
N ALA A 73 -12.67 1.00 4.96
CA ALA A 73 -12.84 1.72 3.71
C ALA A 73 -13.40 0.81 2.59
N GLN A 74 -14.52 0.13 2.87
CA GLN A 74 -15.13 -0.90 2.00
C GLN A 74 -15.43 -0.45 0.55
N HIS A 75 -15.41 0.85 0.26
CA HIS A 75 -15.49 1.41 -1.09
C HIS A 75 -14.55 2.60 -1.29
N LEU A 76 -13.25 2.34 -1.39
CA LEU A 76 -12.24 3.41 -1.61
C LEU A 76 -12.52 4.31 -2.80
N LEU A 77 -13.22 3.80 -3.83
CA LEU A 77 -13.46 4.52 -5.08
C LEU A 77 -14.89 5.05 -5.21
N ILE A 78 -15.91 4.29 -4.78
CA ILE A 78 -17.32 4.70 -4.88
C ILE A 78 -17.69 5.69 -3.76
N ASN A 79 -17.14 5.49 -2.56
CA ASN A 79 -17.32 6.37 -1.41
C ASN A 79 -15.95 6.63 -0.79
N PRO A 80 -15.12 7.50 -1.41
CA PRO A 80 -13.78 7.73 -0.93
C PRO A 80 -13.84 8.06 0.57
N PRO A 81 -12.97 7.43 1.39
CA PRO A 81 -13.01 7.66 2.81
C PRO A 81 -12.88 9.16 3.05
N GLN A 82 -13.77 9.73 3.87
CA GLN A 82 -13.75 11.17 4.18
C GLN A 82 -12.46 11.62 4.87
N ARG A 83 -11.60 10.66 5.25
CA ARG A 83 -10.31 10.88 5.88
C ARG A 83 -9.21 10.20 5.06
N PRO A 84 -8.10 10.91 4.78
CA PRO A 84 -6.96 10.32 4.09
C PRO A 84 -6.30 9.24 4.97
N ILE A 85 -5.66 8.28 4.32
CA ILE A 85 -4.83 7.30 5.02
C ILE A 85 -3.54 7.99 5.44
N GLY A 86 -3.37 8.17 6.75
CA GLY A 86 -2.19 8.75 7.35
C GLY A 86 -1.22 7.69 7.84
N VAL A 87 0.07 7.84 7.51
CA VAL A 87 1.15 7.09 8.15
C VAL A 87 1.87 8.05 9.10
N ILE A 88 1.70 7.85 10.41
CA ILE A 88 2.31 8.71 11.43
C ILE A 88 3.59 8.03 11.91
N ILE A 89 4.72 8.71 11.73
CA ILE A 89 6.03 8.28 12.24
C ILE A 89 6.34 9.16 13.44
N PHE A 90 6.38 8.56 14.63
CA PHE A 90 6.86 9.25 15.82
C PHE A 90 8.39 9.35 15.78
N PRO A 91 8.98 10.48 16.21
CA PRO A 91 10.42 10.54 16.40
C PRO A 91 10.84 9.48 17.41
N ILE A 92 11.83 8.67 17.03
CA ILE A 92 12.59 7.89 18.01
C ILE A 92 13.38 8.94 18.79
N VAL A 93 12.87 9.34 19.96
CA VAL A 93 13.65 10.14 20.90
C VAL A 93 14.67 9.17 21.48
N PHE A 94 15.87 9.16 20.89
CA PHE A 94 17.04 8.63 21.58
C PHE A 94 17.29 9.57 22.77
N PHE A 95 16.91 9.15 23.97
CA PHE A 95 17.54 9.67 25.17
C PHE A 95 18.95 9.07 25.18
N GLU A 96 19.94 9.91 24.87
CA GLU A 96 21.35 9.66 25.17
C GLU A 96 21.67 10.20 26.57
#